data_AF-A0A1G2Y3S7-F1
#
_entry.id   AF-A0A1G2Y3S7-F1
#
_cell.length_a   1.000
_cell.length_b   1.000
_cell.length_c   1.000
_cell.angle_alpha   90.00
_cell.angle_beta   90.00
_cell.angle_gamma   90.00
#
_symmetry.space_group_name_H-M   'P 1'
#
loop_
_entity.id
_entity.type
_entity.pdbx_description
1 polymer ?
#
loop_
_entity_poly.entity_id
_entity_poly.type
_entity_poly.pdbx_seq_one_letter_code
_entity_poly.pdbx_strand_id
1 'polypeptide(L)'
;MPTGISCANVNNDLCTGDFTSGDTVTLTSTPSIGSTLFAWEGCNNITQDKCIVLMDTNKNVTASFDILDNARLGAGTKHYGTLRTAYNDAQDTGVIKAKDIIFIEDLIIDKNIYVTLSGGYDNNFTSNIGNTKLHGQLILKNGTLSVDRLSVF
;
A
#
# COMPACT_ATOMS: atom_id res chain seq x y z
N MET A 1 27.60 -11.83 10.79
CA MET A 1 26.90 -11.95 9.49
C MET A 1 26.60 -10.54 9.02
N PRO A 2 26.87 -10.17 7.76
CA PRO A 2 26.09 -9.10 7.16
C PRO A 2 25.60 -9.48 5.75
N THR A 3 24.48 -10.18 5.75
CA THR A 3 23.40 -10.06 4.77
C THR A 3 22.16 -9.77 5.63
N GLY A 4 21.34 -8.77 5.30
CA GLY A 4 20.07 -8.56 6.00
C GLY A 4 20.08 -7.66 7.23
N ILE A 5 19.95 -6.36 6.99
CA ILE A 5 19.10 -5.56 7.88
C ILE A 5 17.69 -5.64 7.29
N SER A 6 16.81 -6.41 7.94
CA SER A 6 15.37 -6.43 7.67
C SER A 6 14.67 -5.75 8.85
N CYS A 7 14.36 -4.46 8.70
CA CYS A 7 13.59 -3.69 9.68
C CYS A 7 12.09 -3.84 9.49
N ALA A 8 11.63 -5.04 9.15
CA ALA A 8 10.23 -5.25 8.79
C ALA A 8 9.27 -5.02 9.97
N ASN A 9 9.75 -5.00 11.22
CA ASN A 9 8.95 -4.64 12.39
C ASN A 9 9.84 -4.16 13.52
N VAL A 10 9.84 -2.88 13.89
CA VAL A 10 10.02 -2.48 15.30
C VAL A 10 9.53 -1.07 15.55
N ASN A 11 8.73 -0.97 16.61
CA ASN A 11 8.27 0.25 17.24
C ASN A 11 9.47 1.05 17.76
N ASN A 12 10.11 1.84 16.89
CA ASN A 12 11.13 2.82 17.26
C ASN A 12 12.48 2.25 17.76
N ASP A 13 12.80 0.97 17.49
CA ASP A 13 14.16 0.45 17.68
C ASP A 13 14.99 0.64 16.41
N LEU A 14 16.15 1.28 16.56
CA LEU A 14 17.12 1.46 15.50
C LEU A 14 17.71 0.10 15.12
N CYS A 15 17.46 -0.40 13.91
CA CYS A 15 18.20 -1.54 13.37
C CYS A 15 19.63 -1.10 13.02
N THR A 16 20.56 -1.24 13.95
CA THR A 16 21.99 -0.98 13.69
C THR A 16 22.73 -2.29 13.45
N GLY A 17 23.63 -2.31 12.47
CA GLY A 17 24.60 -3.37 12.28
C GLY A 17 25.95 -2.76 11.93
N ASP A 18 27.03 -3.35 12.45
CA ASP A 18 28.39 -2.94 12.11
C ASP A 18 28.81 -3.60 10.79
N PHE A 19 29.31 -2.80 9.86
CA PHE A 19 29.83 -3.26 8.57
C PHE A 19 31.31 -2.89 8.48
N THR A 20 32.11 -3.83 7.99
CA THR A 20 33.53 -3.58 7.75
C THR A 20 33.73 -2.88 6.41
N SER A 21 34.79 -2.08 6.30
CA SER A 21 35.11 -1.39 5.05
C SER A 21 35.29 -2.40 3.91
N GLY A 22 34.52 -2.24 2.84
CA GLY A 22 34.50 -3.13 1.68
C GLY A 22 33.34 -4.12 1.67
N ASP A 23 32.55 -4.20 2.75
CA ASP A 23 31.34 -5.03 2.77
C ASP A 23 30.29 -4.49 1.79
N THR A 24 29.58 -5.41 1.13
CA THR A 24 28.45 -5.08 0.27
C THR A 24 27.16 -5.47 0.95
N VAL A 25 26.29 -4.49 1.17
CA VAL A 25 24.97 -4.66 1.79
C VAL A 25 23.91 -4.60 0.70
N THR A 26 23.01 -5.57 0.69
CA THR A 26 21.83 -5.54 -0.18
C THR A 26 20.59 -5.31 0.65
N LEU A 27 19.96 -4.15 0.47
CA LEU A 27 18.66 -3.81 1.03
C LEU A 27 17.58 -4.17 0.03
N THR A 28 16.48 -4.76 0.50
CA THR A 28 15.32 -5.13 -0.34
C THR A 28 14.10 -4.39 0.18
N SER A 29 13.38 -3.71 -0.71
CA SER A 29 12.18 -2.97 -0.33
C SER A 29 11.03 -3.93 -0.07
N THR A 30 10.22 -3.66 0.95
CA THR A 30 8.99 -4.41 1.25
C THR A 30 7.83 -3.41 1.35
N PRO A 31 7.24 -3.00 0.22
CA PRO A 31 6.13 -2.05 0.23
C PRO A 31 4.97 -2.59 1.09
N SER A 32 4.32 -1.70 1.83
CA SER A 32 3.04 -2.03 2.47
C SER A 32 1.95 -2.27 1.43
N ILE A 33 0.91 -3.01 1.81
CA ILE A 33 -0.25 -3.25 0.94
C ILE A 33 -0.82 -1.90 0.46
N GLY A 34 -1.05 -1.79 -0.84
CA GLY A 34 -1.52 -0.54 -1.46
C GLY A 34 -0.42 0.50 -1.70
N SER A 35 0.85 0.15 -1.57
CA SER A 35 1.98 1.02 -1.92
C SER A 35 2.96 0.34 -2.86
N THR A 36 3.78 1.13 -3.54
CA THR A 36 4.90 0.66 -4.36
C THR A 36 6.15 1.42 -4.00
N LEU A 37 7.32 0.77 -4.16
CA LEU A 37 8.58 1.49 -4.12
C LEU A 37 8.58 2.53 -5.24
N PHE A 38 8.78 3.79 -4.88
CA PHE A 38 8.96 4.90 -5.81
C PHE A 38 10.43 5.02 -6.20
N ALA A 39 11.32 5.12 -5.21
CA ALA A 39 12.74 5.31 -5.45
C ALA A 39 13.59 4.84 -4.27
N TRP A 40 14.83 4.48 -4.59
CA TRP A 40 15.91 4.38 -3.63
C TRP A 40 16.87 5.55 -3.81
N GLU A 41 17.40 6.07 -2.70
CA GLU A 41 18.46 7.08 -2.67
C GLU A 41 19.63 6.59 -1.82
N GLY A 42 20.86 6.99 -2.19
CA GLY A 42 22.07 6.61 -1.45
C GLY A 42 22.67 5.24 -1.79
N CYS A 43 22.12 4.55 -2.79
CA CYS A 43 22.64 3.27 -3.28
C CYS A 43 23.83 3.44 -4.22
N ASN A 44 24.74 2.47 -4.22
CA ASN A 44 25.76 2.37 -5.27
C ASN A 44 25.19 1.77 -6.55
N ASN A 45 24.24 0.84 -6.43
CA ASN A 45 23.52 0.27 -7.55
C ASN A 45 22.08 -0.09 -7.16
N ILE A 46 21.14 0.07 -8.07
CA ILE A 46 19.73 -0.28 -7.86
C ILE A 46 19.36 -1.36 -8.87
N THR A 47 18.79 -2.47 -8.38
CA THR A 47 18.26 -3.54 -9.23
C THR A 47 16.82 -3.83 -8.83
N GLN A 48 15.87 -3.34 -9.62
CA GLN A 48 14.43 -3.48 -9.37
C GLN A 48 14.05 -2.96 -7.96
N ASP A 49 13.78 -3.85 -7.01
CA ASP A 49 13.36 -3.58 -5.63
C ASP A 49 14.54 -3.54 -4.63
N LYS A 50 15.77 -3.73 -5.11
CA LYS A 50 16.97 -3.83 -4.29
C LYS A 50 17.89 -2.64 -4.45
N CYS A 51 18.46 -2.23 -3.32
CA CYS A 51 19.52 -1.26 -3.22
C CYS A 51 20.80 -1.94 -2.75
N ILE A 52 21.85 -1.86 -3.56
CA ILE A 52 23.17 -2.40 -3.24
C ILE A 52 24.05 -1.24 -2.79
N VAL A 53 24.66 -1.41 -1.62
CA VAL A 53 25.47 -0.39 -0.94
C VAL A 53 26.84 -0.99 -0.65
N LEU A 54 27.89 -0.30 -1.08
CA LEU A 54 29.26 -0.59 -0.70
C LEU A 54 29.60 0.23 0.55
N MET A 55 29.85 -0.47 1.65
CA MET A 55 30.21 0.14 2.93
C MET A 55 31.71 0.43 2.93
N ASP A 56 32.12 1.54 2.34
CA ASP A 56 33.48 2.11 2.45
C ASP A 56 33.58 3.20 3.53
N THR A 57 32.43 3.79 3.85
CA THR A 57 32.22 4.95 4.72
C THR A 57 30.79 4.84 5.27
N ASN A 58 30.44 5.70 6.23
CA ASN A 58 29.05 5.80 6.67
C ASN A 58 28.16 6.26 5.51
N LYS A 59 27.17 5.43 5.14
CA LYS A 59 26.18 5.74 4.11
C LYS A 59 24.82 5.98 4.75
N ASN A 60 24.04 6.88 4.14
CA ASN A 60 22.62 7.02 4.43
C ASN A 60 21.84 6.57 3.19
N VAL A 61 20.86 5.69 3.39
CA VAL A 61 20.08 5.08 2.31
C VAL A 61 18.61 5.20 2.64
N THR A 62 17.84 5.74 1.70
CA THR A 62 16.42 6.01 1.87
C THR A 62 15.61 5.24 0.83
N ALA A 63 14.54 4.57 1.25
CA ALA A 63 13.50 4.05 0.37
C ALA A 63 12.26 4.94 0.45
N SER A 64 11.81 5.44 -0.69
CA SER A 64 10.59 6.22 -0.83
C SER A 64 9.50 5.36 -1.46
N PHE A 65 8.27 5.45 -0.94
CA PHE A 65 7.13 4.66 -1.40
C PHE A 65 5.95 5.56 -1.75
N ASP A 66 5.29 5.25 -2.87
CA ASP A 66 4.07 5.92 -3.31
C ASP A 66 2.84 5.06 -3.04
N ILE A 67 1.72 5.73 -2.77
CA ILE A 67 0.41 5.08 -2.64
C ILE A 67 -0.09 4.71 -4.03
N LEU A 68 -0.55 3.48 -4.20
CA LEU A 68 -1.19 3.03 -5.43
C LEU A 68 -2.53 3.74 -5.61
N ASP A 69 -2.83 4.14 -6.84
CA ASP A 69 -4.14 4.70 -7.20
C ASP A 69 -5.15 3.58 -7.46
N ASN A 70 -5.49 2.79 -6.45
CA ASN A 70 -6.39 1.63 -6.57
C ASN A 70 -7.85 1.98 -6.28
N ALA A 71 -8.08 2.96 -5.40
CA ALA A 71 -9.39 3.47 -5.03
C ALA A 71 -9.40 5.00 -4.86
N ARG A 72 -10.57 5.61 -5.02
CA ARG A 72 -10.81 7.06 -4.85
C ARG A 72 -12.15 7.32 -4.15
N LEU A 73 -12.28 8.46 -3.49
CA LEU A 73 -13.57 8.93 -2.97
C LEU A 73 -14.26 9.86 -3.98
N GLY A 74 -15.40 9.43 -4.53
CA GLY A 74 -16.24 10.21 -5.44
C GLY A 74 -15.50 10.69 -6.69
N ALA A 75 -15.53 12.01 -6.93
CA ALA A 75 -14.76 12.69 -7.96
C ALA A 75 -13.46 13.33 -7.43
N GLY A 76 -13.06 12.97 -6.19
CA GLY A 76 -11.88 13.51 -5.54
C GLY A 76 -10.57 13.10 -6.21
N THR A 77 -9.52 13.87 -5.94
CA THR A 77 -8.15 13.63 -6.43
C THR A 77 -7.30 12.79 -5.49
N LYS A 78 -7.81 12.46 -4.30
CA LYS A 78 -7.07 11.66 -3.33
C LYS A 78 -7.10 10.18 -3.71
N HIS A 79 -5.91 9.60 -3.75
CA HIS A 79 -5.65 8.21 -4.11
C HIS A 79 -5.54 7.34 -2.85
N TYR A 80 -6.06 6.13 -2.95
CA TYR A 80 -5.98 5.14 -1.89
C TYR A 80 -5.51 3.82 -2.46
N GLY A 81 -4.48 3.26 -1.82
CA GLY A 81 -3.95 1.94 -2.18
C GLY A 81 -4.83 0.77 -1.77
N THR A 82 -5.69 0.99 -0.78
CA THR A 82 -6.54 -0.01 -0.14
C THR A 82 -7.96 0.54 0.06
N LEU A 83 -8.96 -0.35 0.09
CA LEU A 83 -10.33 0.00 0.41
C LEU A 83 -10.47 0.47 1.86
N ARG A 84 -9.68 -0.10 2.78
CA ARG A 84 -9.70 0.29 4.18
C ARG A 84 -9.28 1.75 4.40
N THR A 85 -8.20 2.19 3.76
CA THR A 85 -7.76 3.59 3.87
C THR A 85 -8.75 4.55 3.22
N ALA A 86 -9.38 4.17 2.10
CA ALA A 86 -10.46 4.95 1.51
C ALA A 86 -11.68 5.06 2.44
N TYR A 87 -12.07 3.96 3.08
CA TYR A 87 -13.19 3.92 4.02
C TYR A 87 -12.96 4.77 5.29
N ASN A 88 -11.74 4.74 5.83
CA ASN A 88 -11.39 5.54 7.00
C ASN A 88 -11.61 7.04 6.75
N ASP A 89 -11.35 7.51 5.53
CA ASP A 89 -11.53 8.90 5.12
C ASP A 89 -12.93 9.21 4.55
N ALA A 90 -13.73 8.18 4.25
CA ALA A 90 -15.08 8.36 3.72
C ALA A 90 -15.98 9.14 4.69
N GLN A 91 -16.75 10.08 4.17
CA GLN A 91 -17.80 10.78 4.93
C GLN A 91 -19.15 10.08 4.73
N ASP A 92 -20.17 10.52 5.47
CA ASP A 92 -21.52 10.01 5.30
C ASP A 92 -22.02 10.22 3.87
N THR A 93 -22.66 9.20 3.30
CA THR A 93 -23.03 9.07 1.89
C THR A 93 -21.87 9.03 0.89
N GLY A 94 -20.64 8.86 1.36
CA GLY A 94 -19.44 8.80 0.52
C GLY A 94 -19.44 7.61 -0.45
N VAL A 95 -18.91 7.84 -1.66
CA VAL A 95 -18.76 6.80 -2.68
C VAL A 95 -17.29 6.43 -2.80
N ILE A 96 -16.92 5.19 -2.47
CA ILE A 96 -15.60 4.62 -2.76
C ILE A 96 -15.66 3.99 -4.14
N LYS A 97 -14.90 4.54 -5.08
CA LYS A 97 -14.68 3.94 -6.40
C LYS A 97 -13.45 3.05 -6.33
N ALA A 98 -13.55 1.81 -6.81
CA ALA A 98 -12.45 0.84 -6.79
C ALA A 98 -12.19 0.23 -8.17
N LYS A 99 -10.92 0.03 -8.52
CA LYS A 99 -10.52 -0.59 -9.79
C LYS A 99 -10.90 -2.06 -9.89
N ASP A 100 -10.99 -2.56 -11.12
CA ASP A 100 -11.11 -3.99 -11.46
C ASP A 100 -9.79 -4.75 -11.17
N ILE A 101 -9.47 -4.88 -9.88
CA ILE A 101 -8.28 -5.57 -9.38
C ILE A 101 -8.64 -6.44 -8.17
N ILE A 102 -7.66 -7.20 -7.67
CA ILE A 102 -7.76 -7.95 -6.42
C ILE A 102 -7.14 -7.11 -5.30
N PHE A 103 -7.96 -6.71 -4.33
CA PHE A 103 -7.53 -6.17 -3.05
C PHE A 103 -7.29 -7.31 -2.08
N ILE A 104 -6.11 -7.39 -1.48
CA ILE A 104 -5.75 -8.40 -0.48
C ILE A 104 -5.72 -7.70 0.87
N GLU A 105 -6.86 -7.63 1.53
CA GLU A 105 -7.05 -6.91 2.81
C GLU A 105 -8.35 -7.35 3.50
N ASP A 106 -8.48 -7.01 4.78
CA ASP A 106 -9.76 -7.07 5.48
C ASP A 106 -10.43 -5.69 5.47
N LEU A 107 -11.63 -5.61 4.92
CA LEU A 107 -12.45 -4.40 4.92
C LEU A 107 -13.43 -4.46 6.10
N ILE A 108 -13.21 -3.62 7.11
CA ILE A 108 -14.09 -3.52 8.27
C ILE A 108 -14.86 -2.20 8.20
N ILE A 109 -16.17 -2.29 8.32
CA ILE A 109 -17.11 -1.17 8.35
C ILE A 109 -17.50 -0.92 9.80
N ASP A 110 -16.85 0.05 10.45
CA ASP A 110 -16.94 0.33 11.89
C ASP A 110 -17.38 1.76 12.24
N LYS A 111 -17.54 2.63 11.24
CA LYS A 111 -18.07 3.99 11.37
C LYS A 111 -19.58 4.01 11.14
N ASN A 112 -20.32 4.74 11.98
CA ASN A 112 -21.77 4.94 11.85
C ASN A 112 -22.12 5.91 10.70
N ILE A 113 -21.82 5.51 9.47
CA ILE A 113 -22.07 6.25 8.24
C ILE A 113 -22.62 5.32 7.16
N TYR A 114 -23.29 5.89 6.16
CA TYR A 114 -23.65 5.20 4.93
C TYR A 114 -22.54 5.39 3.89
N VAL A 115 -21.99 4.30 3.35
CA VAL A 115 -20.97 4.34 2.29
C VAL A 115 -21.36 3.45 1.13
N THR A 116 -21.14 3.92 -0.09
CA THR A 116 -21.28 3.11 -1.31
C THR A 116 -19.91 2.70 -1.81
N LEU A 117 -19.65 1.40 -1.95
CA LEU A 117 -18.50 0.87 -2.67
C LEU A 117 -18.94 0.52 -4.09
N SER A 118 -18.42 1.25 -5.08
CA SER A 118 -18.63 0.99 -6.50
C SER A 118 -17.33 0.45 -7.11
N GLY A 119 -17.35 -0.81 -7.51
CA GLY A 119 -16.20 -1.54 -8.00
C GLY A 119 -16.13 -1.68 -9.52
N GLY A 120 -15.04 -2.26 -9.98
CA GLY A 120 -14.85 -2.65 -11.38
C GLY A 120 -14.41 -1.54 -12.31
N TYR A 121 -13.91 -0.42 -11.78
CA TYR A 121 -13.43 0.69 -12.61
C TYR A 121 -12.16 0.36 -13.40
N ASP A 122 -12.00 0.99 -14.57
CA ASP A 122 -10.74 1.02 -15.31
C ASP A 122 -9.62 1.78 -14.56
N ASN A 123 -8.42 1.81 -15.14
CA ASN A 123 -7.26 2.48 -14.54
C ASN A 123 -7.44 3.99 -14.31
N ASN A 124 -8.41 4.62 -14.96
CA ASN A 124 -8.67 6.06 -14.90
C ASN A 124 -9.94 6.42 -14.12
N PHE A 125 -10.65 5.43 -13.57
CA PHE A 125 -11.96 5.59 -12.93
C PHE A 125 -13.02 6.20 -13.86
N THR A 126 -12.91 5.95 -15.17
CA THR A 126 -13.82 6.51 -16.18
C THR A 126 -14.98 5.58 -16.51
N SER A 127 -14.73 4.27 -16.62
CA SER A 127 -15.75 3.27 -16.95
C SER A 127 -15.64 2.05 -16.04
N ASN A 128 -16.75 1.35 -15.79
CA ASN A 128 -16.76 0.09 -15.07
C ASN A 128 -16.62 -1.09 -16.04
N ILE A 129 -15.42 -1.68 -16.10
CA ILE A 129 -15.00 -2.75 -17.03
C ILE A 129 -15.09 -4.16 -16.45
N GLY A 130 -15.22 -4.32 -15.13
CA GLY A 130 -15.25 -5.63 -14.48
C GLY A 130 -15.83 -5.60 -13.08
N ASN A 131 -15.28 -6.40 -12.16
CA ASN A 131 -15.72 -6.46 -10.77
C ASN A 131 -14.48 -6.38 -9.88
N THR A 132 -14.50 -5.47 -8.91
CA THR A 132 -13.48 -5.44 -7.87
C THR A 132 -13.55 -6.74 -7.07
N LYS A 133 -12.39 -7.33 -6.77
CA LYS A 133 -12.29 -8.54 -5.97
C LYS A 133 -11.66 -8.20 -4.62
N LEU A 134 -12.28 -8.64 -3.54
CA LEU A 134 -11.71 -8.58 -2.19
C LEU A 134 -11.32 -9.99 -1.79
N HIS A 135 -10.03 -10.20 -1.54
CA HIS A 135 -9.50 -11.44 -1.01
C HIS A 135 -9.15 -11.21 0.47
N GLY A 136 -10.04 -11.67 1.35
CA GLY A 136 -10.05 -11.30 2.76
C GLY A 136 -11.47 -11.15 3.27
N GLN A 137 -11.62 -10.59 4.47
CA GLN A 137 -12.92 -10.50 5.13
C GLN A 137 -13.59 -9.15 4.90
N LEU A 138 -14.88 -9.19 4.54
CA LEU A 138 -15.78 -8.04 4.63
C LEU A 138 -16.56 -8.11 5.95
N ILE A 139 -16.24 -7.25 6.90
CA ILE A 139 -16.80 -7.28 8.26
C ILE A 139 -17.65 -6.03 8.49
N LEU A 140 -18.96 -6.21 8.68
CA LEU A 140 -19.88 -5.13 9.02
C LEU A 140 -20.06 -5.07 10.54
N LYS A 141 -19.63 -3.97 11.18
CA LYS A 141 -19.79 -3.75 12.63
C LYS A 141 -20.78 -2.63 12.93
N ASN A 142 -20.63 -1.49 12.28
CA ASN A 142 -21.45 -0.30 12.52
C ASN A 142 -21.59 0.51 11.21
N GLY A 143 -22.74 1.15 11.01
CA GLY A 143 -23.08 1.84 9.77
C GLY A 143 -23.62 0.92 8.67
N THR A 144 -23.67 1.46 7.45
CA THR A 144 -24.28 0.80 6.29
C THR A 144 -23.32 0.82 5.11
N LEU A 145 -23.10 -0.33 4.49
CA LEU A 145 -22.33 -0.45 3.25
C LEU A 145 -23.25 -0.89 2.10
N SER A 146 -23.38 -0.04 1.09
CA SER A 146 -23.97 -0.40 -0.20
C SER A 146 -22.85 -0.83 -1.14
N VAL A 147 -23.03 -1.96 -1.82
CA VAL A 147 -21.98 -2.55 -2.65
C VAL A 147 -22.48 -2.72 -4.09
N ASP A 148 -21.67 -2.26 -5.03
CA ASP A 148 -21.88 -2.42 -6.47
C ASP A 148 -20.61 -2.99 -7.10
N ARG A 149 -20.74 -4.09 -7.87
CA ARG A 149 -19.63 -4.74 -8.61
C ARG A 149 -18.42 -5.15 -7.75
N LEU A 150 -18.69 -5.72 -6.57
CA LEU A 150 -17.69 -6.35 -5.70
C LEU A 150 -17.91 -7.86 -5.64
N SER A 151 -16.82 -8.62 -5.60
CA SER A 151 -16.83 -10.06 -5.32
C SER A 151 -15.86 -10.35 -4.18
N VAL A 152 -16.33 -11.03 -3.13
CA VAL A 152 -15.53 -11.36 -1.94
C VAL A 152 -15.20 -12.85 -1.96
N PHE A 153 -13.93 -13.20 -1.71
CA PHE A 153 -13.40 -14.56 -1.73
C PHE A 153 -12.53 -14.85 -0.51
#